data_AF-A0A956YP65-F1
#
_entry.id   AF-A0A956YP65-F1
#
_cell.length_a   1.000
_cell.length_b   1.000
_cell.length_c   1.000
_cell.angle_alpha   90.00
_cell.angle_beta   90.00
_cell.angle_gamma   90.00
#
_symmetry.space_group_name_H-M   'P 1'
#
loop_
_entity.id
_entity.type
_entity.pdbx_description
1 polymer ?
#
loop_
_entity_poly.entity_id
_entity_poly.type
_entity_poly.pdbx_seq_one_letter_code
_entity_poly.pdbx_strand_id
1 'polypeptide(L)' 'MAGLGVPELLIILAVVLLVFGVGRISRIGSELGKGISAFREGVREGSKEEDEKAKNDIEA' A
#
# COMPACT_ATOMS: atom_id res chain seq x y z
N MET A 1 30.81 -4.94 -8.76
CA MET A 1 30.29 -4.99 -7.38
C MET A 1 29.00 -5.80 -7.41
N ALA A 2 29.00 -6.98 -6.78
CA ALA A 2 27.83 -7.85 -6.75
C ALA A 2 26.72 -7.16 -5.93
N GLY A 3 25.70 -6.63 -6.63
CA GLY A 3 24.51 -6.11 -5.98
C GLY A 3 23.71 -7.27 -5.37
N LEU A 4 22.98 -6.99 -4.30
CA LEU A 4 22.02 -7.95 -3.75
C LEU A 4 21.01 -8.31 -4.84
N GLY A 5 21.11 -9.53 -5.35
CA GLY A 5 20.20 -10.04 -6.36
C GLY A 5 18.88 -10.46 -5.75
N VAL A 6 17.93 -10.78 -6.63
CA VAL A 6 16.66 -11.39 -6.24
C VAL A 6 16.85 -12.66 -5.39
N PRO A 7 17.82 -13.56 -5.67
CA PRO A 7 18.05 -14.75 -4.86
C PRO A 7 18.46 -14.43 -3.41
N GLU A 8 19.39 -13.49 -3.21
CA GLU A 8 19.86 -13.09 -1.89
C GLU A 8 18.74 -12.44 -1.07
N LEU A 9 17.90 -11.62 -1.72
CA LEU A 9 16.75 -11.01 -1.07
C LEU A 9 15.72 -12.06 -0.61
N LEU A 10 15.50 -13.12 -1.39
CA LEU A 10 14.62 -14.23 -1.00
C LEU A 10 15.15 -14.99 0.21
N ILE A 11 16.46 -15.22 0.29
CA ILE A 11 17.08 -15.88 1.45
C ILE A 11 16.90 -15.01 2.71
N ILE A 12 17.16 -13.71 2.60
CA ILE A 12 16.96 -12.77 3.71
C ILE A 12 15.49 -12.77 4.14
N LEU A 13 14.56 -12.72 3.18
CA LEU A 13 13.13 -12.77 3.44
C LEU A 13 12.73 -14.06 4.17
N ALA A 14 13.28 -15.21 3.77
CA ALA A 14 13.03 -16.49 4.42
C ALA A 14 13.51 -16.50 5.89
N VAL A 15 14.68 -15.94 6.18
CA VAL A 15 15.19 -15.80 7.56
C VAL A 15 14.28 -14.89 8.39
N VAL A 16 13.88 -13.75 7.84
CA VAL A 16 12.93 -12.84 8.51
C VAL A 16 11.60 -13.54 8.79
N LEU A 17 11.07 -14.30 7.83
CA LEU A 17 9.84 -15.07 8.03
C LEU A 17 9.98 -16.17 9.09
N LEU A 18 11.15 -16.79 9.23
CA LEU A 18 11.44 -17.76 10.29
C LEU A 18 11.48 -17.12 11.68
N VAL A 19 12.12 -15.95 11.82
CA VAL A 19 12.26 -15.23 13.10
C VAL A 19 10.93 -14.62 13.54
N PHE A 20 10.24 -13.93 12.63
CA PHE A 20 9.00 -13.22 12.95
C PHE A 20 7.75 -14.10 12.82
N GLY A 21 7.81 -15.16 12.01
CA GLY A 21 6.68 -16.02 11.67
C GLY A 21 5.79 -15.41 10.58
N VAL A 22 5.25 -16.28 9.70
CA VAL A 22 4.32 -15.88 8.63
C VAL A 22 3.03 -15.21 9.15
N GLY A 23 2.56 -15.61 10.33
CA GLY A 23 1.35 -15.07 10.95
C GLY A 23 1.49 -13.62 11.41
N ARG A 24 2.65 -13.26 11.99
CA ARG A 24 2.91 -11.89 12.46
C ARG A 24 3.04 -10.92 11.28
N ILE A 25 3.77 -11.31 10.23
CA ILE A 25 3.91 -10.52 9.00
C ILE A 25 2.56 -10.35 8.30
N SER A 26 1.76 -11.41 8.17
CA SER A 26 0.44 -11.33 7.53
C SER A 26 -0.53 -10.43 8.32
N ARG A 27 -0.50 -10.47 9.65
CA ARG A 27 -1.33 -9.61 10.52
C ARG A 27 -0.98 -8.14 10.34
N ILE A 28 0.31 -7.79 10.41
CA ILE A 28 0.77 -6.41 10.22
C ILE A 28 0.47 -5.94 8.79
N GLY A 29 0.76 -6.76 7.78
CA GLY A 29 0.45 -6.45 6.39
C GLY A 29 -1.04 -6.24 6.13
N SER A 30 -1.92 -7.00 6.80
CA SER A 30 -3.37 -6.82 6.68
C SER A 30 -3.86 -5.51 7.31
N GLU A 31 -3.32 -5.13 8.47
CA GLU A 31 -3.66 -3.86 9.13
C GLU A 31 -3.15 -2.66 8.33
N LEU A 32 -1.91 -2.72 7.85
CA LEU A 32 -1.33 -1.70 6.98
C LEU A 32 -2.07 -1.61 5.63
N GLY A 33 -2.41 -2.76 5.03
CA GLY A 33 -3.13 -2.82 3.76
C GLY A 33 -4.50 -2.18 3.83
N LYS A 34 -5.24 -2.38 4.93
CA LYS A 34 -6.53 -1.70 5.17
C LYS A 34 -6.35 -0.19 5.27
N GLY A 35 -5.35 0.28 6.02
CA GLY A 35 -5.04 1.71 6.14
C GLY A 35 -4.66 2.35 4.80
N ILE A 36 -3.81 1.70 4.01
CA ILE A 36 -3.43 2.16 2.68
C ILE A 36 -4.63 2.15 1.73
N SER A 37 -5.50 1.14 1.80
CA SER A 37 -6.71 1.07 0.97
C SER A 37 -7.66 2.22 1.27
N ALA A 38 -7.94 2.48 2.55
CA ALA A 38 -8.79 3.60 2.97
C ALA A 38 -8.19 4.96 2.59
N PHE A 39 -6.86 5.10 2.73
CA PHE A 39 -6.16 6.31 2.29
C PHE A 39 -6.29 6.53 0.78
N ARG A 40 -6.07 5.49 -0.02
CA ARG A 40 -6.20 5.55 -1.48
C ARG A 40 -7.64 5.87 -1.91
N GLU A 41 -8.63 5.35 -1.21
CA GLU A 41 -10.04 5.63 -1.46
C GLU A 41 -10.41 7.07 -1.15
N GLY A 42 -10.02 7.57 0.03
CA GLY A 42 -10.26 8.97 0.43
C GLY A 42 -9.58 9.99 -0.49
N VAL A 43 -8.35 9.71 -0.96
CA VAL A 43 -7.68 10.58 -1.95
C VAL A 43 -8.45 10.59 -3.28
N ARG A 44 -8.94 9.42 -3.74
CA ARG A 44 -9.69 9.31 -4.99
C ARG A 44 -11.07 9.97 -4.91
N GLU A 45 -11.72 9.90 -3.75
CA GLU A 45 -13.01 10.55 -3.51
C GLU A 45 -12.86 12.05 -3.44
N GLY A 46 -11.86 12.57 -2.71
CA GLY A 46 -11.55 14.01 -2.69
C GLY A 46 -11.26 14.59 -4.08
N SER A 47 -10.49 13.88 -4.92
CA SER A 47 -10.25 14.34 -6.30
C SER A 47 -11.51 14.33 -7.17
N LYS A 48 -12.45 13.39 -6.94
CA LYS A 48 -13.72 13.37 -7.67
C LYS A 48 -14.67 14.47 -7.22
N GLU A 49 -14.73 14.76 -5.93
CA GLU A 49 -15.55 15.86 -5.40
C GLU A 49 -15.07 17.23 -5.89
N GLU A 50 -13.76 17.41 -6.06
CA GLU A 50 -13.17 18.61 -6.67
C GLU A 50 -13.55 18.74 -8.16
N ASP A 51 -13.49 17.64 -8.92
CA ASP A 51 -13.88 17.61 -10.34
C ASP A 51 -15.40 17.83 -10.55
N GLU A 52 -16.26 17.31 -9.67
CA GLU A 52 -17.71 17.52 -9.76
C GLU A 52 -18.13 18.93 -9.34
N LYS A 53 -17.48 19.52 -8.33
CA LYS A 53 -17.69 20.94 -7.98
C LYS A 53 -17.30 21.87 -9.13
N ALA A 54 -16.15 21.63 -9.77
CA ALA A 54 -15.68 22.45 -10.88
C ALA A 54 -16.60 22.41 -12.13
N LYS A 55 -17.37 21.32 -12.32
CA LYS A 55 -18.34 21.21 -13.43
C LYS A 55 -19.65 21.93 -13.16
N ASN A 56 -20.16 21.88 -11.93
CA ASN A 56 -21.40 22.56 -11.55
C ASN A 56 -21.28 24.10 -11.59
N ASP A 57 -20.09 24.65 -11.34
CA ASP A 57 -19.85 26.10 -11.39
C ASP A 57 -19.72 26.65 -12.83
N ILE A 58 -19.60 25.79 -13.86
CA ILE A 58 -19.48 26.19 -15.28
C ILE A 58 -20.84 26.09 -16.00
N GLU A 59 -21.79 25.30 -15.47
CA GLU A 59 -23.14 25.11 -16.04
C GLU A 59 -24.20 26.07 -15.46
N ALA A 60 -23.83 26.97 -14.53
CA ALA A 60 -24.69 28.02 -13.96
C ALA A 60 -24.31 29.42 -14.46
#